data_AF-A0A7X3JZZ8-F1
#
_entry.id   AF-A0A7X3JZZ8-F1
#
_cell.length_a   1.000
_cell.length_b   1.000
_cell.length_c   1.000
_cell.angle_alpha   90.00
_cell.angle_beta   90.00
_cell.angle_gamma   90.00
#
_symmetry.space_group_name_H-M   'P 1'
#
loop_
_entity.id
_entity.type
_entity.pdbx_description
1 polymer ?
#
loop_
_entity_poly.entity_id
_entity_poly.type
_entity_poly.pdbx_seq_one_letter_code
_entity_poly.pdbx_strand_id
1 'polypeptide(L)' 'MEKVKSDNLLGTLLCKWCDRILGELDTDRVMVYYMECSDRACTGAADNKGVETNEQAVANAL' A
#
# COMPACT_ATOMS: atom_id res chain seq x y z
N MET A 1 9.53 28.13 16.29
CA MET A 1 8.33 27.45 15.75
C MET A 1 8.65 25.97 15.74
N GLU A 2 8.31 25.24 16.81
CA GLU A 2 8.43 23.79 16.82
C GLU A 2 7.37 23.25 15.86
N LYS A 3 7.79 22.49 14.85
CA LYS A 3 6.84 21.80 13.97
C LYS A 3 6.08 20.81 14.86
N VAL A 4 4.78 21.02 15.02
CA VAL A 4 3.87 20.00 15.56
C VAL A 4 4.06 18.77 14.68
N LYS A 5 4.67 17.72 15.23
CA LYS A 5 4.79 16.45 14.52
C LYS A 5 3.37 15.94 14.37
N SER A 6 2.88 15.85 13.14
CA SER A 6 1.58 15.25 12.87
C SER A 6 1.68 13.79 13.27
N ASP A 7 0.88 13.35 14.26
CA ASP A 7 0.85 11.94 14.70
C ASP A 7 0.32 10.99 13.62
N ASN A 8 -0.16 11.53 12.49
CA ASN A 8 -0.64 10.75 11.36
C ASN A 8 0.55 10.22 10.55
N LEU A 9 0.81 8.91 10.64
CA LEU A 9 1.71 8.21 9.74
C LEU A 9 1.04 8.09 8.37
N LEU A 10 1.58 8.79 7.36
CA LEU A 10 0.99 8.85 6.02
C LEU A 10 1.57 7.81 5.05
N GLY A 11 2.62 7.10 5.45
CA GLY A 11 3.20 6.03 4.65
C GLY A 11 2.67 4.68 5.11
N THR A 12 2.27 3.81 4.18
CA THR A 12 1.87 2.43 4.48
C THR A 12 2.79 1.45 3.77
N LEU A 13 3.33 0.48 4.50
CA LEU A 13 4.09 -0.64 3.95
C LEU A 13 3.17 -1.83 3.75
N LEU A 14 3.04 -2.31 2.52
CA LEU A 14 2.26 -3.48 2.15
C LEU A 14 3.15 -4.62 1.68
N CYS A 15 2.76 -5.86 1.98
CA CYS A 15 3.36 -7.01 1.33
C CYS A 15 2.93 -7.06 -0.13
N LYS A 16 3.89 -7.08 -1.05
CA LYS A 16 3.67 -7.08 -2.50
C LYS A 16 2.87 -8.28 -3.04
N TRP A 17 2.71 -9.31 -2.22
CA TRP A 17 2.07 -10.57 -2.63
C TRP A 17 0.65 -10.75 -2.09
N CYS A 18 0.34 -10.21 -0.91
CA CYS A 18 -0.92 -10.44 -0.21
C CYS A 18 -1.57 -9.15 0.33
N ASP A 19 -1.00 -7.99 0.03
CA ASP A 19 -1.44 -6.65 0.46
C ASP A 19 -1.62 -6.48 1.97
N ARG A 20 -1.03 -7.38 2.76
CA ARG A 20 -1.02 -7.28 4.22
C ARG A 20 -0.20 -6.05 4.61
N ILE A 21 -0.74 -5.22 5.51
CA ILE A 21 0.01 -4.12 6.11
C ILE A 21 1.13 -4.68 6.99
N LEU A 22 2.35 -4.25 6.71
CA LEU A 22 3.57 -4.63 7.42
C LEU A 22 4.02 -3.53 8.40
N GLY A 23 3.57 -2.29 8.19
CA GLY A 23 3.87 -1.16 9.05
C GLY A 23 3.47 0.16 8.42
N GLU A 24 3.72 1.23 9.16
CA GLU A 24 3.44 2.60 8.77
C GLU A 24 4.70 3.47 8.90
N LEU A 25 4.80 4.52 8.10
CA LEU A 25 5.95 5.41 7.99
C LEU A 25 5.54 6.87 8.13
N ASP A 26 6.40 7.65 8.80
CA ASP A 26 6.31 9.10 8.82
C ASP A 26 6.79 9.63 7.47
N THR A 27 5.85 10.12 6.66
CA THR A 27 6.11 10.64 5.32
C THR A 27 5.32 11.92 5.10
N ASP A 28 5.83 12.81 4.25
CA ASP A 28 5.21 14.12 4.03
C ASP A 28 3.85 14.06 3.31
N ARG A 29 3.49 12.92 2.73
CA ARG A 29 2.29 12.72 1.89
C ARG A 29 1.87 11.25 1.91
N VAL A 30 0.62 10.98 1.54
CA VAL A 30 0.09 9.61 1.45
C VAL A 30 0.91 8.80 0.45
N MET A 31 1.59 7.77 0.91
CA MET A 31 2.48 6.94 0.10
C MET A 31 2.27 5.46 0.44
N VAL A 32 2.22 4.61 -0.58
CA VAL A 32 2.16 3.16 -0.43
C VAL A 32 3.46 2.54 -0.94
N TYR A 33 4.11 1.75 -0.08
CA TYR A 33 5.35 1.06 -0.37
C TYR A 33 5.11 -0.44 -0.39
N TYR A 34 5.55 -1.12 -1.45
CA TYR A 34 5.44 -2.57 -1.57
C TYR A 34 6.78 -3.25 -1.28
N MET A 35 6.77 -4.24 -0.40
CA MET A 35 7.95 -5.05 -0.06
C MET A 35 7.62 -6.53 0.11
N GLU A 36 8.64 -7.38 0.20
CA GLU A 36 8.44 -8.80 0.46
C GLU A 36 8.24 -9.06 1.96
N CYS A 37 7.14 -9.75 2.30
CA CYS A 37 6.94 -10.30 3.62
C CYS A 37 7.54 -11.71 3.72
N SER A 38 7.98 -12.11 4.92
CA SER A 38 8.57 -13.45 5.17
C SER A 38 7.55 -14.59 5.22
N ASP A 39 6.26 -14.29 5.03
CA ASP A 39 5.18 -15.26 5.07
C ASP A 39 5.12 -16.03 3.75
N ARG A 40 5.49 -17.32 3.81
CA ARG A 40 5.47 -18.22 2.65
C ARG A 40 4.07 -18.49 2.12
N ALA A 41 3.02 -18.22 2.90
CA ALA A 41 1.65 -18.30 2.40
C ALA A 41 1.33 -17.15 1.42
N CYS A 42 2.02 -16.01 1.55
CA CYS A 42 1.77 -14.86 0.69
C CYS A 42 2.35 -15.03 -0.72
N THR A 43 3.49 -15.72 -0.89
CA THR A 43 4.16 -15.86 -2.20
C THR A 43 3.33 -16.62 -3.25
N GLY A 44 2.39 -17.48 -2.83
CA GLY A 44 1.48 -18.18 -3.74
C GLY A 44 0.21 -17.41 -4.11
N ALA A 45 -0.04 -16.27 -3.48
CA ALA A 45 -1.23 -15.43 -3.76
C ALA A 45 -1.01 -14.46 -4.94
N ALA A 46 0.24 -14.26 -5.35
CA ALA A 46 0.64 -13.37 -6.44
C ALA A 46 -0.02 -13.71 -7.78
N ASP A 47 -0.31 -15.00 -7.99
CA ASP A 47 -0.75 -15.53 -9.28
C ASP A 47 -2.23 -15.21 -9.58
N ASN A 48 -2.98 -14.73 -8.58
CA ASN A 48 -4.44 -14.50 -8.70
C ASN A 48 -4.85 -13.03 -8.70
N LYS A 49 -3.94 -12.10 -8.42
CA LYS A 49 -4.25 -10.66 -8.46
C LYS A 49 -3.90 -10.11 -9.83
N GLY A 50 -4.83 -10.29 -10.77
CA GLY A 50 -4.81 -9.57 -12.04
C GLY A 50 -4.66 -8.07 -11.78
N VAL A 51 -3.71 -7.45 -12.46
CA VAL A 51 -3.53 -6.00 -12.47
C VAL A 51 -4.78 -5.40 -13.12
N GLU A 52 -5.75 -4.97 -12.32
CA GLU A 52 -6.82 -4.10 -12.81
C GLU A 52 -6.17 -2.74 -13.09
N THR A 53 -5.83 -2.50 -14.36
CA THR A 53 -5.39 -1.19 -14.81
C THR A 53 -6.52 -0.18 -14.59
N ASN A 54 -6.11 1.01 -14.21
CA ASN A 54 -6.90 2.08 -13.60
C ASN A 54 -7.94 2.71 -14.56
N GLU A 55 -8.22 2.08 -15.69
CA GLU A 55 -9.13 2.57 -16.73
C GLU A 55 -10.61 2.41 -16.33
N GLN A 56 -10.91 1.48 -15.41
CA GLN A 56 -12.29 1.21 -14.97
C GLN A 56 -12.86 2.26 -14.00
N ALA A 57 -12.02 3.07 -13.34
CA ALA A 57 -12.49 4.07 -12.37
C ALA A 57 -13.14 5.31 -13.01
N VAL A 58 -12.86 5.59 -14.29
CA VAL A 58 -13.39 6.78 -14.99
C VAL A 58 -14.78 6.54 -15.57
N ALA A 59 -15.16 5.28 -15.83
CA ALA A 59 -16.45 4.94 -16.43
C ALA A 59 -17.65 5.08 -15.46
N ASN A 60 -17.43 5.05 -14.14
CA ASN A 60 -18.48 5.21 -13.13
C ASN A 60 -18.62 6.66 -12.62
N ALA A 61 -17.96 7.62 -13.26
CA ALA A 61 -17.99 9.04 -12.90
C ALA A 61 -18.68 9.94 -13.95
N LEU A 62 -19.36 9.34 -14.94
CA LEU A 62 -20.14 10.04 -15.97
C LEU A 62 -21.63 9.71 -15.86
#